data_AF-A0A166DTC0-F1
#
_entry.id   AF-A0A166DTC0-F1
#
_cell.length_a   1.000
_cell.length_b   1.000
_cell.length_c   1.000
_cell.angle_alpha   90.00
_cell.angle_beta   90.00
_cell.angle_gamma   90.00
#
_symmetry.space_group_name_H-M   'P 1'
#
loop_
_entity.id
_entity.type
_entity.pdbx_description
1 polymer ?
#
loop_
_entity_poly.entity_id
_entity_poly.type
_entity_poly.pdbx_seq_one_letter_code
_entity_poly.pdbx_strand_id
1 'polypeptide(L)'
;LDSELYAIDKALADLRQRRNSFIRASACPPEVLSSIFRFLAHIEPNYYPDPDDYLAVVTHKCPPRLGWIKVIQVCHSWRVAACMDSALWATVTTSLGIEFATNMLRLSKNAPLSL
;
A
#
# COMPACT_ATOMS: atom_id res chain seq x y z
N LEU A 1 -20.09 -24.22 -2.71
CA LEU A 1 -19.90 -23.43 -1.48
C LEU A 1 -18.75 -22.42 -1.60
N ASP A 2 -17.47 -22.83 -1.64
CA ASP A 2 -16.37 -21.84 -1.73
C ASP A 2 -16.40 -21.00 -3.02
N SER A 3 -16.77 -21.63 -4.15
CA SER A 3 -16.95 -20.94 -5.44
C SER A 3 -18.10 -19.92 -5.41
N GLU A 4 -19.17 -20.23 -4.68
CA GLU A 4 -20.34 -19.37 -4.53
C GLU A 4 -20.02 -18.18 -3.62
N LEU A 5 -19.31 -18.43 -2.50
CA LEU A 5 -18.79 -17.39 -1.62
C LEU A 5 -17.86 -16.43 -2.39
N TYR A 6 -16.93 -16.98 -3.17
CA TYR A 6 -16.04 -16.18 -4.01
C TYR A 6 -16.81 -15.33 -5.05
N ALA A 7 -17.85 -15.89 -5.67
CA ALA A 7 -18.67 -15.16 -6.63
C ALA A 7 -19.42 -13.99 -5.98
N ILE A 8 -19.94 -14.18 -4.77
CA ILE A 8 -20.62 -13.13 -3.99
C ILE A 8 -19.63 -12.04 -3.58
N ASP A 9 -18.47 -12.42 -3.06
CA ASP A 9 -17.42 -11.47 -2.66
C ASP A 9 -16.95 -10.61 -3.84
N LYS A 10 -16.79 -11.24 -5.00
CA LYS A 10 -16.44 -10.55 -6.24
C LYS A 10 -17.53 -9.56 -6.65
N ALA A 11 -18.79 -9.98 -6.68
CA ALA A 11 -19.91 -9.09 -7.01
C ALA A 11 -20.02 -7.91 -6.03
N LEU A 12 -19.81 -8.16 -4.73
CA LEU A 12 -19.80 -7.13 -3.70
C LEU A 12 -18.63 -6.15 -3.87
N ALA A 13 -17.43 -6.64 -4.22
CA ALA A 13 -16.27 -5.82 -4.53
C ALA A 13 -16.54 -4.91 -5.74
N ASP A 14 -17.15 -5.43 -6.80
CA ASP A 14 -17.52 -4.67 -8.00
C ASP A 14 -18.52 -3.55 -7.67
N LEU A 15 -19.54 -3.84 -6.85
CA LEU A 15 -20.51 -2.84 -6.40
C LEU A 15 -19.86 -1.76 -5.53
N ARG A 16 -18.96 -2.15 -4.62
CA ARG A 16 -18.19 -1.20 -3.80
C ARG A 16 -17.28 -0.33 -4.66
N GLN A 17 -16.66 -0.89 -5.69
CA GLN A 17 -15.82 -0.15 -6.64
C GLN A 17 -16.64 0.89 -7.39
N ARG A 18 -17.81 0.51 -7.94
CA ARG A 18 -18.74 1.44 -8.61
C ARG A 18 -19.23 2.54 -7.66
N ARG A 19 -19.57 2.19 -6.41
CA ARG A 19 -19.95 3.20 -5.42
C ARG A 19 -18.81 4.18 -5.15
N ASN A 20 -17.60 3.65 -4.99
CA ASN A 20 -16.43 4.46 -4.67
C ASN A 20 -16.03 5.39 -5.82
N SER A 21 -16.30 5.06 -7.09
CA SER A 21 -16.05 5.97 -8.22
C SER A 21 -16.91 7.23 -8.21
N PHE A 22 -18.04 7.24 -7.49
CA PHE A 22 -18.85 8.44 -7.29
C PHE A 22 -18.33 9.35 -6.16
N ILE A 23 -17.38 8.87 -5.34
CA ILE A 23 -16.77 9.67 -4.28
C ILE A 23 -15.65 10.52 -4.91
N ARG A 24 -15.65 11.83 -4.60
CA ARG A 24 -14.66 12.80 -5.12
C ARG A 24 -13.21 12.35 -4.94
N ALA A 25 -12.89 11.73 -3.81
CA ALA A 25 -11.57 11.19 -3.52
C ALA A 25 -11.10 10.10 -4.52
N SER A 26 -12.01 9.36 -5.13
CA SER A 26 -11.69 8.34 -6.15
C SER A 26 -11.76 8.87 -7.59
N ALA A 27 -12.32 10.07 -7.78
CA ALA A 27 -12.41 10.75 -9.08
C ALA A 27 -11.16 11.59 -9.40
N CYS A 28 -10.22 11.67 -8.46
CA CYS A 28 -8.95 12.35 -8.65
C CYS A 28 -8.09 11.58 -9.68
N PRO A 29 -7.38 12.27 -10.60
CA PRO A 29 -6.45 11.61 -11.50
C PRO A 29 -5.38 10.81 -10.74
N PRO A 30 -4.93 9.67 -11.28
CA PRO A 30 -3.95 8.82 -10.60
C PRO A 30 -2.64 9.55 -10.28
N GLU A 31 -2.23 10.52 -11.10
CA GLU A 31 -1.00 11.30 -10.88
C GLU A 31 -1.10 12.21 -9.64
N VAL A 32 -2.29 12.78 -9.40
CA VAL A 32 -2.54 13.61 -8.23
C VAL A 32 -2.61 12.75 -6.98
N LEU A 33 -3.28 11.59 -7.04
CA LEU A 33 -3.27 10.61 -5.96
C LEU A 33 -1.85 10.14 -5.62
N SER A 34 -1.06 9.78 -6.64
CA SER A 34 0.34 9.39 -6.46
C SER A 34 1.18 10.49 -5.82
N SER A 35 0.99 11.74 -6.23
CA SER A 35 1.67 12.89 -5.61
C SER A 35 1.30 13.04 -4.13
N ILE A 36 0.01 12.93 -3.78
CA ILE A 36 -0.47 12.94 -2.40
C ILE A 36 0.14 11.76 -1.62
N PHE A 37 0.19 10.56 -2.19
CA PHE A 37 0.74 9.38 -1.54
C PHE A 37 2.25 9.51 -1.30
N ARG A 38 3.01 10.20 -2.16
CA ARG A 38 4.44 10.46 -1.92
C ARG A 38 4.63 11.39 -0.72
N PHE A 39 3.81 12.45 -0.60
CA PHE A 39 3.82 13.28 0.60
C PHE A 39 3.45 12.47 1.85
N LEU A 40 2.43 11.60 1.74
CA LEU A 40 2.05 10.72 2.83
C LEU A 40 3.17 9.74 3.20
N ALA A 41 3.92 9.20 2.24
CA ALA A 41 5.06 8.32 2.49
C ALA A 41 6.17 9.01 3.28
N HIS A 42 6.35 10.31 3.09
CA HIS A 42 7.28 11.11 3.87
C HIS A 42 6.79 11.39 5.30
N ILE A 43 5.50 11.68 5.47
CA ILE A 43 4.89 12.00 6.78
C ILE A 43 4.68 10.73 7.62
N GLU A 44 4.28 9.64 6.97
CA GLU A 44 3.98 8.35 7.58
C GLU A 44 4.74 7.22 6.89
N PRO A 45 6.05 7.07 7.17
CA PRO A 45 6.85 5.99 6.60
C PRO A 45 6.36 4.60 7.06
N ASN A 46 6.63 3.61 6.22
CA ASN A 46 6.41 2.18 6.47
C ASN A 46 7.59 1.52 7.22
N TYR A 47 8.47 2.32 7.81
CA TYR A 47 9.61 1.89 8.61
C TYR A 47 9.70 2.76 9.87
N TYR A 48 10.41 2.26 10.88
CA TYR A 48 10.77 3.08 12.05
C TYR A 48 12.04 3.86 11.74
N PRO A 49 12.07 5.20 11.94
CA PRO A 49 13.25 6.00 11.64
C PRO A 49 14.45 5.67 12.55
N ASP A 50 14.18 5.20 13.76
CA ASP A 50 15.20 4.81 14.73
C ASP A 50 15.67 3.37 14.45
N PRO A 51 16.97 3.14 14.19
CA PRO A 51 17.51 1.79 14.05
C PRO A 51 17.27 0.89 15.27
N ASP A 52 17.21 1.45 16.48
CA ASP A 52 17.00 0.68 17.70
C ASP A 52 15.58 0.09 17.78
N ASP A 53 14.60 0.75 17.13
CA ASP A 53 13.23 0.26 17.02
C ASP A 53 13.12 -0.98 16.10
N TYR A 54 14.06 -1.16 15.17
CA TYR A 54 14.05 -2.32 14.28
C TYR A 54 14.12 -3.64 15.07
N LEU A 55 14.96 -3.67 16.11
CA LEU A 55 15.06 -4.85 16.98
C LEU A 55 13.75 -5.11 17.73
N ALA A 56 13.05 -4.06 18.15
CA ALA A 56 11.75 -4.20 18.81
C ALA A 56 10.69 -4.79 17.85
N VAL A 57 10.74 -4.45 16.57
CA VAL A 57 9.83 -5.02 15.56
C VAL A 57 10.14 -6.49 15.29
N VAL A 58 11.41 -6.84 15.07
CA VAL A 58 11.82 -8.22 14.78
C VAL A 58 11.60 -9.14 15.99
N THR A 59 11.74 -8.62 17.21
CA THR A 59 11.45 -9.35 18.45
C THR A 59 9.97 -9.31 18.85
N HIS A 60 9.09 -8.79 17.98
CA HIS A 60 7.65 -8.65 18.19
C HIS A 60 7.25 -7.84 19.44
N LYS A 61 8.15 -7.01 19.95
CA LYS A 61 7.88 -6.05 21.03
C LYS A 61 7.11 -4.82 20.53
N CYS A 62 7.17 -4.56 19.23
CA CYS A 62 6.47 -3.45 18.58
C CYS A 62 5.79 -3.94 17.29
N PRO A 63 4.55 -3.50 16.98
CA PRO A 63 3.90 -3.86 15.72
C PRO A 63 4.61 -3.22 14.51
N PRO A 64 4.56 -3.87 13.34
CA PRO A 64 5.11 -3.28 12.13
C PRO A 64 4.27 -2.07 11.67
N ARG A 65 4.91 -1.11 10.99
CA ARG A 65 4.23 0.09 10.46
C ARG A 65 3.80 -0.13 9.02
N LEU A 66 2.49 -0.07 8.77
CA LEU A 66 1.98 0.04 7.41
C LEU A 66 2.29 1.42 6.80
N GLY A 67 2.22 2.49 7.60
CA GLY A 67 2.44 3.87 7.11
C GLY A 67 1.52 4.22 5.94
N TRP A 68 2.07 4.86 4.91
CA TRP A 68 1.37 5.22 3.69
C TRP A 68 0.69 4.04 2.98
N ILE A 69 1.16 2.80 3.17
CA ILE A 69 0.62 1.60 2.49
C ILE A 69 -0.88 1.43 2.77
N LYS A 70 -1.41 1.96 3.88
CA LYS A 70 -2.85 1.95 4.19
C LYS A 70 -3.73 2.49 3.06
N VAL A 71 -3.21 3.38 2.20
CA VAL A 71 -3.97 3.92 1.05
C VAL A 71 -4.41 2.83 0.07
N ILE A 72 -3.67 1.72 -0.03
CA ILE A 72 -4.03 0.63 -0.95
C ILE A 72 -5.31 -0.08 -0.51
N GLN A 73 -5.69 0.02 0.77
CA GLN A 73 -6.87 -0.65 1.33
C GLN A 73 -8.16 0.17 1.19
N VAL A 74 -8.08 1.44 0.79
CA VAL A 74 -9.24 2.36 0.75
C VAL A 74 -10.21 2.02 -0.39
N CYS A 75 -9.72 2.01 -1.63
CA CYS A 75 -10.53 1.66 -2.80
C CYS A 75 -9.66 1.15 -3.95
N HIS A 76 -10.31 0.61 -4.99
CA HIS A 76 -9.60 0.12 -6.17
C HIS A 76 -8.79 1.22 -6.88
N SER A 77 -9.38 2.41 -7.06
CA SER A 77 -8.69 3.55 -7.73
C SER A 77 -7.40 3.93 -7.02
N TRP A 78 -7.42 4.04 -5.70
CA TRP A 78 -6.24 4.37 -4.89
C TRP A 78 -5.17 3.28 -4.95
N ARG A 79 -5.58 2.01 -4.89
CA ARG A 79 -4.68 0.86 -5.03
C ARG A 79 -3.99 0.88 -6.40
N VAL A 80 -4.74 1.11 -7.47
CA VAL A 80 -4.19 1.18 -8.83
C VAL A 80 -3.19 2.33 -8.95
N ALA A 81 -3.55 3.54 -8.51
CA ALA A 81 -2.65 4.70 -8.54
C ALA A 81 -1.34 4.43 -7.78
N ALA A 82 -1.44 3.90 -6.55
CA ALA A 82 -0.27 3.54 -5.75
C ALA A 82 0.60 2.47 -6.42
N CYS A 83 0.01 1.40 -6.97
CA CYS A 83 0.76 0.34 -7.65
C CYS A 83 1.44 0.79 -8.96
N MET A 84 0.92 1.83 -9.63
CA MET A 84 1.51 2.35 -10.87
C MET A 84 2.73 3.25 -10.61
N ASP A 85 2.81 3.87 -9.44
CA ASP A 85 3.92 4.73 -9.04
C ASP A 85 5.05 3.95 -8.35
N SER A 86 6.04 3.56 -9.13
CA SER A 86 7.18 2.77 -8.65
C SER A 86 7.99 3.47 -7.56
N ALA A 87 7.98 4.81 -7.50
CA ALA A 87 8.74 5.55 -6.49
C ALA A 87 8.21 5.32 -5.07
N LEU A 88 6.91 5.08 -4.91
CA LEU A 88 6.31 4.76 -3.60
C LEU A 88 6.84 3.45 -3.02
N TRP A 89 7.19 2.49 -3.89
CA TRP A 89 7.62 1.15 -3.48
C TRP A 89 9.14 1.03 -3.33
N ALA A 90 9.90 2.11 -3.60
CA ALA A 90 11.35 2.12 -3.55
C ALA A 90 11.92 2.01 -2.12
N THR A 91 11.12 2.32 -1.10
CA THR A 91 11.48 2.20 0.31
C THR A 91 10.95 0.88 0.87
N VAL A 92 11.78 -0.16 0.76
CA VAL A 92 11.40 -1.53 1.06
C VAL A 92 11.55 -1.84 2.55
N THR A 93 10.55 -2.47 3.14
CA THR A 93 10.58 -2.89 4.55
C THR A 93 10.40 -4.40 4.68
N THR A 94 11.22 -5.02 5.52
CA THR A 94 11.10 -6.44 5.91
C THR A 94 10.20 -6.64 7.12
N SER A 95 9.81 -5.55 7.80
CA SER A 95 8.97 -5.59 9.01
C SER A 95 7.59 -6.23 8.79
N LEU A 96 7.08 -6.16 7.55
CA LEU A 96 5.81 -6.75 7.13
C LEU A 96 5.96 -8.19 6.59
N GLY A 97 7.15 -8.78 6.69
CA GLY A 97 7.49 -10.10 6.19
C GLY A 97 8.16 -10.08 4.81
N ILE A 98 8.91 -11.16 4.52
CA ILE A 98 9.75 -11.25 3.31
C ILE A 98 8.93 -11.30 2.01
N GLU A 99 7.75 -11.91 2.04
CA GLU A 99 6.85 -11.97 0.87
C GLU A 99 6.33 -10.59 0.51
N PHE A 100 6.04 -9.77 1.53
CA PHE A 100 5.62 -8.38 1.31
C PHE A 100 6.76 -7.56 0.74
N ALA A 101 7.97 -7.65 1.32
CA ALA A 101 9.17 -6.99 0.81
C ALA A 101 9.46 -7.35 -0.66
N THR A 102 9.31 -8.63 -1.01
CA THR A 102 9.48 -9.12 -2.39
C THR A 102 8.46 -8.49 -3.33
N ASN A 103 7.20 -8.34 -2.89
CA ASN A 103 6.19 -7.63 -3.67
C ASN A 103 6.51 -6.14 -3.84
N MET A 104 7.06 -5.49 -2.80
CA MET A 104 7.52 -4.10 -2.90
C MET A 104 8.63 -3.95 -3.94
N LEU A 105 9.64 -4.83 -3.90
CA LEU A 105 10.72 -4.85 -4.89
C LEU A 105 10.19 -5.05 -6.32
N ARG A 106 9.17 -5.89 -6.49
CA ARG A 106 8.52 -6.06 -7.81
C ARG A 106 7.82 -4.79 -8.28
N LEU A 107 7.16 -4.08 -7.36
CA LEU A 107 6.41 -2.85 -7.66
C LEU A 107 7.32 -1.62 -7.81
N SER A 108 8.51 -1.61 -7.19
CA SER A 108 9.51 -0.57 -7.38
C SER A 108 10.14 -0.60 -8.78
N LYS A 109 10.00 -1.70 -9.52
CA LYS A 109 10.52 -1.84 -10.89
C LYS A 109 12.01 -1.44 -10.92
N ASN A 110 12.37 -0.45 -11.72
CA ASN A 110 13.74 0.07 -11.86
C ASN A 110 13.96 1.39 -11.08
N ALA A 111 13.07 1.75 -10.15
CA ALA A 111 13.27 2.94 -9.33
C ALA A 111 14.48 2.74 -8.38
N PRO A 112 15.28 3.79 -8.13
CA PRO A 112 16.38 3.72 -7.17
C PRO A 112 15.86 3.35 -5.78
N LEU A 113 16.35 2.24 -5.23
CA LEU A 113 15.94 1.78 -3.91
C LEU A 113 16.55 2.66 -2.82
N SER A 114 15.75 2.91 -1.78
CA SER A 114 16.21 3.53 -0.53
C SER A 114 16.14 2.47 0.57
N LEU A 115 17.25 2.33 1.30
CA LEU A 115 17.39 1.42 2.45
C LEU A 115 17.16 2.19 3.75
#